data_AF-A0A350M3H9-F1
#
_entry.id   AF-A0A350M3H9-F1
#
_cell.length_a   1.000
_cell.length_b   1.000
_cell.length_c   1.000
_cell.angle_alpha   90.00
_cell.angle_beta   90.00
_cell.angle_gamma   90.00
#
_symmetry.space_group_name_H-M   'P 1'
#
loop_
_entity.id
_entity.type
_entity.pdbx_description
1 polymer ?
#
loop_
_entity_poly.entity_id
_entity_poly.type
_entity_poly.pdbx_seq_one_letter_code
_entity_poly.pdbx_strand_id
1 'polypeptide(L)'
;MGKRMLHQSRDRLHKEATLWFNPMMIMLLKSPLHRIISNGILLITFTGRKSGKSFSTPTNYLRDGNVLWILSWRDRKWWRNLRGGTTVNVLLAGKSLEGRGLVIEE
;
A
#
# COMPACT_ATOMS: atom_id res chain seq x y z
N MET A 1 -24.11 -12.35 -22.68
CA MET A 1 -24.14 -12.85 -21.29
C MET A 1 -22.77 -12.94 -20.58
N GLY A 2 -21.62 -12.52 -21.17
CA GLY A 2 -20.27 -12.83 -20.64
C GLY A 2 -19.50 -11.74 -19.87
N LYS A 3 -19.99 -10.49 -19.79
CA LYS A 3 -19.25 -9.40 -19.10
C LYS A 3 -19.43 -9.37 -17.58
N ARG A 4 -20.50 -10.01 -17.07
CA ARG A 4 -20.86 -9.98 -15.64
C ARG A 4 -20.04 -11.00 -14.82
N MET A 5 -19.62 -12.10 -15.43
CA MET A 5 -18.86 -13.18 -14.80
C MET A 5 -17.36 -12.83 -14.61
N LEU A 6 -16.75 -12.11 -15.56
CA LEU A 6 -15.36 -11.63 -15.44
C LEU A 6 -15.19 -10.47 -14.44
N HIS A 7 -16.25 -9.70 -14.15
CA HIS A 7 -16.21 -8.64 -13.14
C HIS A 7 -16.24 -9.25 -11.72
N GLN A 8 -17.07 -10.26 -11.52
CA GLN A 8 -17.25 -10.94 -10.23
C GLN A 8 -15.99 -11.72 -9.80
N SER A 9 -15.26 -12.32 -10.76
CA SER A 9 -13.99 -13.00 -10.48
C SER A 9 -12.84 -12.05 -10.11
N ARG A 10 -12.83 -10.81 -10.63
CA ARG A 10 -11.82 -9.79 -10.28
C ARG A 10 -12.06 -9.21 -8.87
N ASP A 11 -13.31 -9.02 -8.48
CA ASP A 11 -13.66 -8.52 -7.15
C ASP A 11 -13.39 -9.54 -6.02
N ARG A 12 -13.46 -10.84 -6.34
CA ARG A 12 -13.15 -11.91 -5.38
C ARG A 12 -11.66 -11.98 -5.05
N LEU A 13 -10.80 -11.89 -6.08
CA LEU A 13 -9.34 -11.85 -5.91
C LEU A 13 -8.87 -10.60 -5.14
N HIS A 14 -9.54 -9.45 -5.27
CA HIS A 14 -9.23 -8.24 -4.50
C HIS A 14 -9.62 -8.34 -3.02
N LYS A 15 -10.70 -9.04 -2.67
CA LYS A 15 -11.11 -9.26 -1.27
C LYS A 15 -10.28 -10.36 -0.59
N GLU A 16 -9.95 -11.43 -1.32
CA GLU A 16 -9.17 -12.55 -0.79
C GLU A 16 -7.70 -12.18 -0.60
N ALA A 17 -7.09 -11.42 -1.52
CA ALA A 17 -5.72 -10.93 -1.36
C ALA A 17 -5.56 -9.92 -0.19
N THR A 18 -6.64 -9.22 0.18
CA THR A 18 -6.62 -8.26 1.31
C THR A 18 -6.66 -8.96 2.67
N LEU A 19 -7.24 -10.16 2.76
CA LEU A 19 -7.42 -10.88 4.03
C LEU A 19 -6.45 -12.06 4.22
N TRP A 20 -6.06 -12.75 3.14
CA TRP A 20 -5.16 -13.92 3.23
C TRP A 20 -3.67 -13.60 3.28
N PHE A 21 -3.26 -12.37 2.94
CA PHE A 21 -1.85 -11.96 3.00
C PHE A 21 -1.38 -11.54 4.41
N ASN A 22 -2.28 -11.39 5.38
CA ASN A 22 -1.97 -10.67 6.62
C ASN A 22 -0.98 -11.41 7.55
N PRO A 23 -1.12 -12.73 7.87
CA PRO A 23 -0.18 -13.37 8.80
C PRO A 23 1.12 -13.83 8.12
N MET A 24 1.07 -14.31 6.87
CA MET A 24 2.28 -14.78 6.17
C MET A 24 3.21 -13.65 5.75
N MET A 25 2.68 -12.48 5.36
CA MET A 25 3.53 -11.30 5.13
C MET A 25 4.11 -10.77 6.43
N ILE A 26 3.32 -10.70 7.51
CA ILE A 26 3.83 -10.30 8.83
C ILE A 26 4.91 -11.27 9.32
N MET A 27 4.78 -12.57 9.05
CA MET A 27 5.78 -13.59 9.40
C MET A 27 7.02 -13.53 8.52
N LEU A 28 6.87 -13.26 7.22
CA LEU A 28 7.98 -13.06 6.28
C LEU A 28 8.78 -11.80 6.62
N LEU A 29 8.11 -10.71 7.01
CA LEU A 29 8.73 -9.48 7.52
C LEU A 29 9.45 -9.69 8.87
N LYS A 30 9.19 -10.80 9.59
CA LYS A 30 9.78 -11.13 10.90
C LYS A 30 10.92 -12.16 10.83
N SER A 31 11.30 -12.67 9.65
CA SER A 31 12.31 -13.74 9.49
C SER A 31 13.74 -13.22 9.18
N PRO A 32 14.82 -13.88 9.66
CA PRO A 32 16.20 -13.48 9.41
C PRO A 32 16.65 -13.56 7.95
N LEU A 33 15.90 -14.27 7.09
CA LEU A 33 16.17 -14.37 5.64
C LEU A 33 15.89 -13.06 4.88
N HIS A 34 15.27 -12.07 5.53
CA HIS A 34 14.85 -10.80 4.97
C HIS A 34 16.04 -9.88 4.62
N ARG A 35 17.22 -10.04 5.25
CA ARG A 35 18.31 -9.05 5.36
C ARG A 35 18.86 -8.40 4.07
N ILE A 36 18.59 -8.94 2.88
CA ILE A 36 19.08 -8.42 1.58
C ILE A 36 17.95 -7.78 0.75
N ILE A 37 16.68 -8.12 1.00
CA ILE A 37 15.47 -7.53 0.39
C ILE A 37 14.75 -6.62 1.41
N SER A 38 15.26 -6.53 2.65
CA SER A 38 14.46 -6.15 3.82
C SER A 38 14.09 -4.71 3.98
N ASN A 39 14.92 -3.81 3.49
CA ASN A 39 14.80 -2.42 3.88
C ASN A 39 13.96 -1.60 2.90
N GLY A 40 13.27 -2.24 1.94
CA GLY A 40 12.59 -1.56 0.83
C GLY A 40 11.07 -1.54 0.89
N ILE A 41 10.41 -2.14 1.88
CA ILE A 41 8.93 -2.19 1.96
C ILE A 41 8.43 -1.40 3.18
N LEU A 42 7.38 -0.61 3.00
CA LEU A 42 6.59 0.01 4.06
C LEU A 42 5.11 -0.30 3.89
N LEU A 43 4.33 -0.15 4.95
CA LEU A 43 2.87 -0.17 4.88
C LEU A 43 2.34 1.26 4.95
N ILE A 44 1.73 1.76 3.88
CA ILE A 44 1.09 3.08 3.87
C ILE A 44 -0.39 2.94 4.19
N THR A 45 -0.88 3.74 5.12
CA THR A 45 -2.28 3.80 5.55
C THR A 45 -2.85 5.19 5.26
N PHE A 46 -4.00 5.24 4.59
CA PHE A 46 -4.66 6.47 4.16
C PHE A 46 -6.18 6.34 4.20
N THR A 47 -6.86 7.48 4.26
CA THR A 47 -8.33 7.54 4.20
C THR A 47 -8.80 7.60 2.75
N GLY A 48 -9.69 6.71 2.36
CA GLY A 48 -10.28 6.70 1.02
C GLY A 48 -11.18 7.92 0.80
N ARG A 49 -10.92 8.71 -0.24
CA ARG A 49 -11.62 9.98 -0.50
C ARG A 49 -13.13 9.84 -0.66
N LYS A 50 -13.58 8.75 -1.32
CA LYS A 50 -15.00 8.52 -1.60
C LYS A 50 -15.72 7.80 -0.48
N SER A 51 -15.02 6.92 0.25
CA SER A 51 -15.64 6.02 1.22
C SER A 51 -15.43 6.44 2.67
N GLY A 52 -14.48 7.34 2.95
CA GLY A 52 -14.08 7.71 4.31
C GLY A 52 -13.40 6.60 5.11
N LYS A 53 -13.21 5.41 4.53
CA LYS A 53 -12.62 4.25 5.23
C LYS A 53 -11.10 4.32 5.21
N SER A 54 -10.48 3.78 6.26
CA SER A 54 -9.03 3.57 6.30
C SER A 54 -8.62 2.38 5.44
N PHE A 55 -7.55 2.53 4.67
CA PHE A 55 -6.97 1.49 3.82
C PHE A 55 -5.46 1.44 4.03
N SER A 56 -4.90 0.23 4.05
CA SER A 56 -3.46 0.01 4.13
C SER A 56 -2.97 -0.72 2.89
N THR A 57 -1.84 -0.30 2.33
CA THR A 57 -1.23 -0.87 1.12
C THR A 57 0.26 -1.09 1.36
N PRO A 58 0.78 -2.33 1.24
CA PRO A 58 2.22 -2.55 1.27
C PRO A 58 2.83 -2.05 -0.03
N THR A 59 3.92 -1.31 0.07
CA THR A 59 4.56 -0.72 -1.10
C THR A 59 6.07 -0.61 -0.90
N ASN A 60 6.79 -0.65 -2.03
CA ASN A 60 8.21 -0.38 -2.01
C ASN A 60 8.46 1.11 -1.81
N TYR A 61 9.57 1.44 -1.16
CA TYR A 61 9.97 2.82 -0.96
C TYR A 61 11.48 3.01 -1.15
N LEU A 62 11.85 4.24 -1.50
CA LEU A 62 13.21 4.75 -1.38
C LEU A 62 13.22 5.85 -0.33
N ARG A 63 14.26 5.89 0.51
CA ARG A 63 14.39 6.91 1.55
C ARG A 63 15.44 7.94 1.16
N ASP A 64 15.05 9.20 1.26
CA ASP A 64 15.94 10.35 1.15
C ASP A 64 15.72 11.27 2.35
N GLY A 65 16.59 11.15 3.36
CA GLY A 65 16.42 11.82 4.65
C GLY A 65 15.08 11.51 5.33
N ASN A 66 14.20 12.51 5.37
CA ASN A 66 12.85 12.43 5.95
C ASN A 66 11.76 12.20 4.89
N VAL A 67 12.12 12.09 3.62
CA VAL A 67 11.21 11.84 2.50
C VAL A 67 11.23 10.36 2.15
N LEU A 68 10.04 9.80 1.93
CA LEU A 68 9.83 8.43 1.46
C LEU A 68 9.21 8.48 0.07
N TRP A 69 9.98 8.09 -0.94
CA TRP A 69 9.54 7.99 -2.32
C TRP A 69 8.88 6.66 -2.55
N ILE A 70 7.63 6.67 -3.04
CA ILE A 70 6.86 5.47 -3.33
C ILE A 70 6.53 5.47 -4.82
N LEU A 71 6.99 4.45 -5.53
CA LEU A 71 6.67 4.26 -6.94
C LEU A 71 5.46 3.33 -7.08
N SER A 72 4.48 3.73 -7.88
CA SER A 72 3.31 2.92 -8.17
C SER A 72 2.99 2.90 -9.66
N TRP A 73 2.51 1.76 -10.13
CA TRP A 73 1.98 1.62 -11.48
C TRP A 73 0.73 2.48 -11.67
N ARG A 74 0.59 3.10 -12.84
CA ARG A 74 -0.51 4.04 -13.17
C ARG A 74 -1.90 3.37 -13.12
N ASP A 75 -1.97 2.06 -13.31
CA ASP A 75 -3.18 1.24 -13.27
C ASP A 75 -3.73 1.04 -11.83
N ARG A 76 -2.87 1.10 -10.81
CA ARG A 76 -3.26 1.01 -9.40
C ARG A 76 -4.07 2.23 -9.02
N LYS A 77 -5.09 2.06 -8.17
CA LYS A 77 -6.03 3.14 -7.83
C LYS A 77 -5.79 3.81 -6.48
N TRP A 78 -5.04 3.15 -5.58
CA TRP A 78 -4.87 3.59 -4.20
C TRP A 78 -4.21 4.97 -4.10
N TRP A 79 -3.15 5.22 -4.90
CA TRP A 79 -2.37 6.46 -4.87
C TRP A 79 -3.20 7.70 -5.24
N ARG A 80 -4.29 7.53 -6.01
CA ARG A 80 -5.22 8.63 -6.34
C ARG A 80 -5.90 9.21 -5.11
N ASN A 81 -5.99 8.46 -4.00
CA ASN A 81 -6.51 8.98 -2.73
C ASN A 81 -5.58 10.03 -2.11
N LEU A 82 -4.29 10.00 -2.47
CA LEU A 82 -3.31 10.94 -1.95
C LEU A 82 -3.29 12.27 -2.69
N ARG A 83 -4.05 12.40 -3.80
CA ARG A 83 -3.85 13.47 -4.80
C ARG A 83 -3.68 14.88 -4.25
N GLY A 84 -4.66 15.61 -3.74
CA GLY A 84 -4.48 16.99 -3.24
C GLY A 84 -3.66 17.15 -1.95
N GLY A 85 -2.77 16.20 -1.62
CA GLY A 85 -2.10 16.10 -0.34
C GLY A 85 -3.01 15.57 0.75
N THR A 86 -2.60 14.54 1.46
CA THR A 86 -3.35 14.01 2.61
C THR A 86 -2.41 13.50 3.69
N THR A 87 -2.83 13.58 4.94
CA THR A 87 -2.16 12.88 6.03
C THR A 87 -2.22 11.38 5.77
N VAL A 88 -1.08 10.71 5.98
CA VAL A 88 -0.92 9.27 5.87
C VAL A 88 -0.12 8.78 7.07
N ASN A 89 -0.36 7.53 7.46
CA ASN A 89 0.49 6.83 8.42
C ASN A 89 1.32 5.79 7.67
N VAL A 90 2.60 5.71 7.97
CA VAL A 90 3.49 4.68 7.42
C VAL A 90 4.03 3.82 8.54
N LEU A 91 3.93 2.50 8.39
CA LEU A 91 4.66 1.56 9.22
C LEU A 91 5.98 1.25 8.51
N LEU A 92 7.07 1.77 9.06
CA LEU A 92 8.41 1.63 8.52
C LEU A 92 9.31 0.96 9.54
N ALA A 93 9.85 -0.23 9.21
CA ALA A 93 10.71 -1.01 10.11
C ALA A 93 10.11 -1.17 11.52
N GLY A 94 8.80 -1.42 11.60
CA GLY A 94 8.06 -1.58 12.85
C GLY A 94 7.69 -0.27 13.58
N LYS A 95 8.10 0.90 13.07
CA LYS A 95 7.76 2.21 13.64
C LYS A 95 6.64 2.87 12.83
N SER A 96 5.60 3.34 13.52
CA SER A 96 4.56 4.15 12.90
C SER A 96 5.04 5.59 12.82
N LEU A 97 5.01 6.17 11.63
CA LEU A 97 5.34 7.56 11.36
C LEU A 97 4.15 8.21 10.66
N GLU A 98 3.80 9.42 11.07
CA GLU A 98 2.83 10.23 10.33
C GLU A 98 3.57 11.09 9.30
N GLY A 99 2.96 11.28 8.14
CA GLY A 99 3.49 12.16 7.11
C GLY A 99 2.40 12.70 6.20
N ARG A 100 2.81 13.57 5.27
CA ARG A 100 1.93 14.10 4.22
C ARG A 100 2.25 13.41 2.90
N GLY A 101 1.29 12.64 2.38
CA GLY A 101 1.41 11.99 1.07
C GLY A 101 1.08 12.98 -0.04
N LEU A 102 2.01 13.19 -0.97
CA LEU A 102 1.84 13.98 -2.18
C LEU A 102 1.99 13.08 -3.41
N VAL A 103 1.30 13.41 -4.50
CA VAL A 103 1.41 12.68 -5.77
C VAL A 103 2.09 13.59 -6.79
N ILE A 104 3.16 13.09 -7.40
CA ILE A 104 3.81 13.70 -8.55
C ILE A 104 3.41 12.86 -9.77
N GLU A 105 2.68 13.49 -10.70
CA GLU A 105 2.26 12.87 -11.95
C GLU A 105 2.99 13.61 -13.08
N GLU A 106 4.05 12.99 -13.60
CA GLU A 106 4.63 13.37 -14.89
C GLU A 106 3.91 12.67 -16.06
#